data_AF-A0A820HCQ7-F1
#
_entry.id   AF-A0A820HCQ7-F1
#
_cell.length_a   1.000
_cell.length_b   1.000
_cell.length_c   1.000
_cell.angle_alpha   90.00
_cell.angle_beta   90.00
_cell.angle_gamma   90.00
#
_symmetry.space_group_name_H-M   'P 1'
#
loop_
_entity.id
_entity.type
_entity.pdbx_description
1 polymer ?
#
loop_
_entity_poly.entity_id
_entity_poly.type
_entity_poly.pdbx_seq_one_letter_code
_entity_poly.pdbx_strand_id
1 'polypeptide(L)' 'MGHDIQKNGISSKDQALLVEKILKFLWFIMLYQEDDCQYRLKSFGRPANQHKYIINGDEPLTAVNYFNDR' A
#
# COMPACT_ATOMS: atom_id res chain seq x y z
N MET A 1 4.60 -8.09 40.69
CA MET A 1 3.44 -8.94 40.32
C MET A 1 2.31 -8.02 39.87
N GLY A 2 1.69 -8.33 38.73
CA GLY A 2 0.49 -7.66 38.19
C GLY A 2 0.85 -6.48 37.27
N HIS A 3 0.47 -6.43 35.99
CA HIS A 3 -0.66 -7.06 35.32
C HIS A 3 -0.31 -7.45 33.87
N ASP A 4 -0.42 -8.74 33.58
CA ASP A 4 -0.66 -9.24 32.23
C ASP A 4 -2.01 -8.70 31.74
N ILE A 5 -1.98 -7.60 31.00
CA ILE A 5 -3.07 -7.26 30.08
C ILE A 5 -2.77 -7.96 28.75
N GLN A 6 -2.80 -9.30 28.77
CA GLN A 6 -3.10 -10.08 27.57
C GLN A 6 -4.58 -10.43 27.63
N LYS A 7 -5.42 -9.57 27.02
CA LYS A 7 -6.80 -9.93 26.66
C LYS A 7 -7.08 -9.40 25.25
N ASN A 8 -6.85 -10.26 24.27
CA ASN A 8 -7.46 -10.26 22.92
C ASN A 8 -7.09 -9.12 21.95
N GLY A 9 -5.89 -8.56 22.03
CA GLY A 9 -5.40 -7.58 21.04
C GLY A 9 -4.17 -8.10 20.28
N ILE A 10 -4.17 -7.97 18.95
CA ILE A 10 -2.95 -8.10 18.14
C ILE A 10 -2.02 -6.94 18.53
N SER A 11 -0.74 -7.21 18.79
CA SER A 11 0.23 -6.17 19.12
C SER A 11 0.33 -5.14 17.98
N SER A 12 0.58 -3.86 18.26
CA SER A 12 0.67 -2.82 17.20
C SER A 12 1.69 -3.16 16.11
N LYS A 13 2.77 -3.86 16.46
CA LYS A 13 3.77 -4.36 15.50
C LYS A 13 3.21 -5.44 14.59
N ASP A 14 2.42 -6.36 15.16
CA ASP A 14 1.79 -7.45 14.42
C ASP A 14 0.55 -6.98 13.64
N GLN A 15 -0.08 -5.87 14.04
CA GLN A 15 -1.20 -5.26 13.31
C GLN A 15 -0.78 -4.82 11.92
N ALA A 16 0.39 -4.18 11.78
CA ALA A 16 0.93 -3.80 10.46
C ALA A 16 1.13 -5.03 9.57
N LEU A 17 1.75 -6.10 10.09
CA LEU A 17 1.95 -7.35 9.36
C LEU A 17 0.63 -8.05 9.00
N LEU A 18 -0.38 -8.00 9.87
CA LEU A 18 -1.69 -8.57 9.61
C LEU A 18 -2.42 -7.79 8.52
N VAL A 19 -2.39 -6.45 8.57
CA VAL A 19 -2.94 -5.59 7.52
C VAL A 19 -2.27 -5.91 6.20
N GLU A 20 -0.95 -6.04 6.15
CA GLU A 20 -0.24 -6.42 4.92
C GLU A 20 -0.71 -7.78 4.36
N LYS A 21 -0.90 -8.77 5.24
CA LYS A 21 -1.38 -10.09 4.83
C LYS A 21 -2.80 -10.01 4.29
N ILE A 22 -3.73 -9.37 5.01
CA ILE A 22 -5.13 -9.24 4.60
C ILE A 22 -5.24 -8.52 3.27
N LEU A 23 -4.54 -7.38 3.11
CA LEU A 23 -4.57 -6.60 1.88
C LEU A 23 -4.11 -7.40 0.65
N LYS A 24 -3.18 -8.35 0.78
CA LYS A 24 -2.77 -9.24 -0.34
C LYS A 24 -3.87 -10.21 -0.81
N PHE A 25 -4.90 -10.46 0.00
CA PHE A 25 -6.03 -11.33 -0.36
C PHE A 25 -7.20 -10.57 -0.98
N LEU A 26 -7.18 -9.25 -0.97
CA LEU A 26 -8.24 -8.42 -1.53
C LEU A 26 -8.00 -8.12 -3.02
N TRP A 27 -9.11 -7.89 -3.73
CA TRP A 27 -9.11 -7.20 -5.01
C TRP A 27 -9.36 -5.72 -4.78
N PHE A 28 -8.57 -4.88 -5.44
CA PHE A 28 -8.67 -3.42 -5.35
C PHE A 28 -9.23 -2.91 -6.66
N ILE A 29 -10.33 -2.18 -6.59
CA ILE A 29 -10.83 -1.43 -7.74
C ILE A 29 -10.19 -0.05 -7.65
N MET A 30 -9.34 0.27 -8.61
CA MET A 30 -8.73 1.60 -8.68
C MET A 30 -9.61 2.46 -9.57
N LEU A 31 -10.20 3.48 -8.96
CA LEU A 31 -10.97 4.50 -9.65
C LEU A 31 -9.96 5.56 -10.13
N TYR A 32 -9.36 5.32 -11.29
CA TYR A 32 -8.43 6.27 -11.90
C TYR A 32 -8.79 6.46 -13.37
N GLN A 33 -9.35 7.64 -13.68
CA GLN A 33 -9.99 7.98 -14.96
C GLN A 33 -11.28 7.18 -15.23
N GLU A 34 -11.82 7.25 -16.46
CA GLU A 34 -13.15 6.72 -16.84
C GLU A 34 -13.25 5.18 -16.79
N ASP A 35 -12.14 4.46 -16.57
CA ASP A 35 -12.08 3.00 -16.59
C ASP A 35 -11.87 2.40 -15.18
N ASP A 36 -12.77 1.48 -14.80
CA ASP A 36 -12.65 0.69 -13.57
C ASP A 36 -11.66 -0.46 -13.77
N CYS A 37 -10.42 -0.28 -13.28
CA CYS A 37 -9.41 -1.32 -13.32
C CYS A 37 -9.32 -2.09 -11.99
N GLN A 38 -9.37 -3.41 -12.06
CA GLN A 38 -9.21 -4.30 -10.90
C GLN A 38 -7.76 -4.79 -10.76
N TYR A 39 -7.16 -4.54 -9.62
CA TYR A 39 -5.79 -4.90 -9.30
C TYR A 39 -5.72 -5.87 -8.12
N ARG A 40 -4.73 -6.76 -8.17
CA ARG A 40 -4.34 -7.61 -7.04
C ARG A 40 -2.99 -7.16 -6.49
N LEU A 41 -2.94 -6.90 -5.19
CA LEU A 41 -1.70 -6.48 -4.53
C LEU A 41 -0.71 -7.65 -4.46
N LYS A 42 0.42 -7.55 -5.17
CA LYS A 42 1.51 -8.54 -5.11
C LYS A 42 2.41 -8.31 -3.90
N SER A 43 2.77 -7.06 -3.62
CA SER A 43 3.68 -6.67 -2.55
C SER A 43 3.51 -5.20 -2.20
N PHE A 44 3.94 -4.81 -1.00
CA PHE A 44 4.10 -3.41 -0.64
C PHE A 44 5.42 -2.89 -1.21
N GLY A 45 5.33 -1.76 -1.93
CA GLY A 45 6.48 -1.07 -2.48
C GLY A 45 7.18 -0.18 -1.45
N ARG A 46 8.16 0.58 -1.93
CA ARG A 46 8.74 1.70 -1.18
C ARG A 46 7.68 2.80 -0.99
N PRO A 47 7.84 3.69 0.01
CA PRO A 47 7.00 4.87 0.15
C PRO A 47 6.85 5.63 -1.17
N ALA A 48 5.67 6.19 -1.45
CA ALA A 48 5.34 6.79 -2.75
C ALA A 48 6.29 7.93 -3.17
N ASN A 49 6.85 8.68 -2.21
CA ASN A 49 7.84 9.74 -2.45
C ASN A 49 9.24 9.19 -2.83
N GLN A 50 9.51 7.90 -2.56
CA GLN A 50 10.75 7.22 -2.86
C GLN A 50 10.61 6.21 -4.00
N HIS A 51 9.37 5.85 -4.37
CA HIS A 51 9.11 4.92 -5.46
C HIS A 51 9.17 5.66 -6.80
N LYS A 52 10.29 5.46 -7.52
CA LYS A 52 10.50 6.02 -8.85
C LYS A 52 10.18 4.99 -9.93
N TYR A 53 9.53 5.43 -11.01
CA TYR A 53 9.27 4.63 -12.20
C TYR A 53 9.38 5.49 -13.46
N ILE A 54 9.59 4.83 -14.59
CA ILE A 54 9.75 5.48 -15.89
C ILE A 54 8.45 5.28 -16.65
N ILE A 55 7.88 6.38 -17.15
CA ILE A 55 6.76 6.36 -18.08
C ILE A 55 7.33 6.67 -19.46
N ASN A 56 7.05 5.83 -20.45
CA ASN A 56 7.31 6.07 -21.88
C ASN A 56 8.75 6.50 -22.28
N GLY A 57 9.77 6.20 -21.48
CA GLY A 57 11.17 6.49 -21.80
C GLY A 57 11.69 7.83 -21.27
N ASP A 58 10.89 8.55 -20.48
CA ASP A 58 11.25 9.82 -19.86
C ASP A 58 12.08 9.66 -18.57
N GLU A 59 12.46 10.79 -17.96
CA GLU A 59 13.16 10.78 -16.68
C GLU A 59 12.34 10.08 -15.56
N PRO A 60 13.00 9.42 -14.59
CA PRO A 60 12.30 8.72 -13.51
C PRO A 60 11.46 9.68 -12.66
N LEU A 61 10.15 9.45 -12.62
CA LEU A 61 9.17 10.20 -11.81
C LEU A 61 8.82 9.44 -10.53
N THR A 62 8.54 10.17 -9.45
CA THR A 62 8.00 9.56 -8.23
C THR A 62 6.48 9.38 -8.37
N ALA A 63 5.92 8.41 -7.64
CA ALA A 63 4.47 8.24 -7.60
C ALA A 63 3.74 9.49 -7.07
N VAL A 64 4.32 10.18 -6.09
CA VAL A 64 3.74 11.43 -5.57
C VAL A 64 3.65 12.50 -6.66
N ASN A 65 4.72 12.73 -7.41
CA ASN A 65 4.72 13.76 -8.45
C ASN A 65 3.70 13.42 -9.54
N TYR A 66 3.65 12.17 -9.99
CA TYR A 66 2.70 11.75 -11.02
C TYR A 66 1.23 11.97 -10.64
N PHE A 67 0.85 11.68 -9.39
CA PHE A 67 -0.54 11.84 -8.95
C PHE A 67 -0.89 13.27 -8.53
N ASN A 68 0.10 14.11 -8.20
CA ASN A 68 -0.13 15.52 -7.84
C ASN A 68 -0.14 16.45 -9.05
N ASP A 69 0.56 16.10 -10.13
CA ASP A 69 0.67 16.91 -11.36
C ASP A 69 -0.51 16.68 -12.34
N ARG A 70 -1.51 15.87 -11.96
CA ARG A 70 -2.74 15.58 -12.73
C ARG A 70 -3.97 16.03 -11.97
#